data_AF-W1NW19-F1
#
_entry.id   AF-W1NW19-F1
#
_cell.length_a   1.000
_cell.length_b   1.000
_cell.length_c   1.000
_cell.angle_alpha   90.00
_cell.angle_beta   90.00
_cell.angle_gamma   90.00
#
_symmetry.space_group_name_H-M   'P 1'
#
loop_
_entity.id
_entity.type
_entity.pdbx_description
1 polymer ?
#
loop_
_entity_poly.entity_id
_entity_poly.type
_entity_poly.pdbx_seq_one_letter_code
_entity_poly.pdbx_strand_id
1 'polypeptide(L)'
;VFPRINIRDPYKRLGISREASEEEIQAARNFLINKYAGHKPSIDAIESAHDKIIMQKFYERKNPKINVKKKFREVSQSKVIKAIVSRFEAPSDEFIIKIAAAFLVLGVLTVLFPTEEGPTLQVAISLMASMYFIYSRLKNRIRAFLYG
;
A
#
# COMPACT_ATOMS: atom_id res chain seq x y z
N VAL A 1 45.67 5.39 -14.03
CA VAL A 1 44.65 4.82 -13.12
C VAL A 1 43.41 5.72 -13.14
N PHE A 2 42.19 5.17 -13.13
CA PHE A 2 40.96 5.96 -13.21
C PHE A 2 40.71 6.75 -11.92
N PRO A 3 40.65 8.09 -11.96
CA PRO A 3 40.62 8.91 -10.74
C PRO A 3 39.29 8.81 -9.97
N ARG A 4 38.20 8.45 -10.65
CA ARG A 4 36.85 8.40 -10.07
C ARG A 4 36.40 6.99 -9.65
N ILE A 5 37.35 6.06 -9.52
CA ILE A 5 37.08 4.65 -9.22
C ILE A 5 36.29 4.44 -7.91
N ASN A 6 36.56 5.26 -6.88
CA ASN A 6 35.92 5.16 -5.57
C ASN A 6 34.61 5.94 -5.43
N ILE A 7 34.17 6.69 -6.45
CA ILE A 7 32.93 7.48 -6.37
C ILE A 7 31.73 6.55 -6.40
N ARG A 8 30.85 6.59 -5.38
CA ARG A 8 29.69 5.70 -5.29
C ARG A 8 28.57 6.00 -6.28
N ASP A 9 28.39 7.27 -6.64
CA ASP A 9 27.35 7.71 -7.58
C ASP A 9 27.78 7.36 -9.03
N PRO A 10 27.01 6.51 -9.75
CA PRO A 10 27.42 6.03 -11.06
C PRO A 10 27.44 7.14 -12.13
N TYR A 11 26.55 8.14 -12.03
CA TYR A 11 26.52 9.28 -12.95
C TYR A 11 27.76 10.15 -12.79
N LYS A 12 28.14 10.45 -11.54
CA LYS A 12 29.37 11.20 -11.24
C LYS A 12 30.63 10.41 -11.58
N ARG A 13 30.58 9.08 -11.46
CA ARG A 13 31.67 8.19 -11.85
C ARG A 13 31.92 8.26 -13.36
N LEU A 14 30.87 8.15 -14.18
CA LEU A 14 30.99 8.34 -15.64
C LEU A 14 31.23 9.80 -16.04
N GLY A 15 30.85 10.76 -15.19
CA GLY A 15 31.01 12.20 -15.46
C GLY A 15 29.90 12.77 -16.33
N ILE A 16 28.71 12.23 -16.20
CA ILE A 16 27.51 12.60 -16.96
C ILE A 16 26.43 13.13 -16.01
N SER A 17 25.47 13.87 -16.55
CA SER A 17 24.28 14.30 -15.80
C SER A 17 23.37 13.10 -15.50
N ARG A 18 22.53 13.23 -14.46
CA ARG A 18 21.47 12.25 -14.16
C ARG A 18 20.39 12.17 -15.25
N GLU A 19 20.25 13.25 -16.00
CA GLU A 19 19.30 13.41 -17.10
C GLU A 19 19.90 13.04 -18.46
N ALA A 20 21.15 12.54 -18.47
CA ALA A 20 21.84 12.19 -19.70
C ALA A 20 21.09 11.12 -20.51
N SER A 21 21.12 11.26 -21.83
CA SER A 21 20.50 10.31 -22.75
C SER A 21 21.26 8.97 -22.77
N GLU A 22 20.64 7.90 -23.29
CA GLU A 22 21.32 6.59 -23.36
C GLU A 22 22.57 6.66 -24.27
N GLU A 23 22.51 7.48 -25.31
CA GLU A 23 23.61 7.69 -26.25
C GLU A 23 24.80 8.36 -25.56
N GLU A 24 24.54 9.36 -24.70
CA GLU A 24 25.57 10.02 -23.90
C GLU A 24 26.19 9.07 -22.86
N ILE A 25 25.37 8.23 -22.21
CA ILE A 25 25.84 7.22 -21.27
C ILE A 25 26.80 6.24 -21.97
N GLN A 26 26.42 5.75 -23.15
CA GLN A 26 27.22 4.81 -23.92
C GLN A 26 28.50 5.47 -24.47
N ALA A 27 28.40 6.71 -24.95
CA ALA A 27 29.54 7.48 -25.43
C ALA A 27 30.56 7.73 -24.30
N ALA A 28 30.09 8.12 -23.11
CA ALA A 28 30.95 8.32 -21.94
C ALA A 28 31.64 7.02 -21.51
N ARG A 29 30.92 5.89 -21.49
CA ARG A 29 31.51 4.56 -21.24
C ARG A 29 32.62 4.26 -22.23
N ASN A 30 32.34 4.35 -23.53
CA ASN A 30 33.29 4.01 -24.59
C ASN A 30 34.54 4.92 -24.53
N PHE A 31 34.36 6.21 -24.30
CA PHE A 31 35.47 7.16 -24.11
C PHE A 31 36.35 6.79 -22.91
N LEU A 32 35.74 6.46 -21.76
CA LEU A 32 36.48 6.13 -20.54
C LEU A 32 37.19 4.77 -20.64
N ILE A 33 36.56 3.77 -21.25
CA ILE A 33 37.20 2.46 -21.48
C ILE A 33 38.43 2.63 -22.37
N ASN A 34 38.31 3.38 -23.47
CA ASN A 34 39.45 3.64 -24.36
C ASN A 34 40.56 4.42 -23.66
N LYS A 35 40.21 5.41 -22.82
CA LYS A 35 41.19 6.22 -22.08
C LYS A 35 41.91 5.45 -20.97
N TYR A 36 41.29 4.43 -20.38
CA TYR A 36 41.82 3.67 -19.25
C TYR A 36 42.00 2.17 -19.54
N ALA A 37 42.12 1.80 -20.82
CA ALA A 37 42.21 0.41 -21.30
C ALA A 37 43.36 -0.42 -20.68
N GLY A 38 44.40 0.25 -20.16
CA GLY A 38 45.55 -0.41 -19.54
C GLY A 38 45.35 -0.84 -18.07
N HIS A 39 44.22 -0.53 -17.43
CA HIS A 39 44.02 -0.82 -16.00
C HIS A 39 42.69 -1.55 -15.75
N LYS A 40 42.74 -2.88 -15.60
CA LYS A 40 41.55 -3.73 -15.41
C LYS A 40 40.57 -3.24 -14.32
N PRO A 41 41.01 -2.86 -13.10
CA PRO A 41 40.09 -2.36 -12.08
C PRO A 41 39.38 -1.05 -12.46
N SER A 42 40.01 -0.24 -13.32
CA SER A 42 39.37 0.99 -13.81
C SER A 42 38.22 0.66 -14.75
N ILE A 43 38.43 -0.31 -15.64
CA ILE A 43 37.44 -0.74 -16.64
C ILE A 43 36.23 -1.34 -15.91
N ASP A 44 36.48 -2.24 -14.96
CA ASP A 44 35.44 -2.87 -14.15
C ASP A 44 34.60 -1.84 -13.40
N ALA A 45 35.23 -0.81 -12.82
CA ALA A 45 34.51 0.26 -12.15
C ALA A 45 33.65 1.12 -13.09
N ILE A 46 34.08 1.30 -14.35
CA ILE A 46 33.34 2.03 -15.40
C ILE A 46 32.14 1.20 -15.85
N GLU A 47 32.33 -0.10 -16.09
CA GLU A 47 31.28 -1.04 -16.49
C GLU A 47 30.22 -1.20 -15.40
N SER A 48 30.64 -1.39 -14.15
CA SER A 48 29.74 -1.39 -12.98
C SER A 48 28.92 -0.11 -12.84
N ALA A 49 29.49 1.05 -13.23
CA ALA A 49 28.76 2.32 -13.21
C ALA A 49 27.64 2.34 -14.25
N HIS A 50 27.95 1.88 -15.45
CA HIS A 50 27.01 1.77 -16.55
C HIS A 50 25.85 0.83 -16.20
N ASP A 51 26.16 -0.38 -15.71
CA ASP A 51 25.15 -1.38 -15.37
C ASP A 51 24.19 -0.91 -14.29
N LYS A 52 24.68 -0.15 -13.29
CA LYS A 52 23.83 0.46 -12.26
C LYS A 52 22.84 1.47 -12.83
N ILE A 53 23.26 2.28 -13.81
CA ILE A 53 22.38 3.26 -14.45
C ILE A 53 21.29 2.54 -15.25
N ILE A 54 21.66 1.51 -16.01
CA ILE A 54 20.70 0.69 -16.77
C ILE A 54 19.70 0.01 -15.83
N MET A 55 20.17 -0.60 -14.74
CA MET A 55 19.30 -1.20 -13.73
C MET A 55 18.38 -0.17 -13.08
N GLN A 56 18.87 1.01 -12.74
CA GLN A 56 18.05 2.07 -12.15
C GLN A 56 16.91 2.49 -13.11
N LYS A 57 17.23 2.74 -14.38
CA LYS A 57 16.22 3.07 -15.39
C LYS A 57 15.23 1.91 -15.61
N PHE A 58 15.69 0.66 -15.54
CA PHE A 58 14.82 -0.51 -15.61
C PHE A 58 13.84 -0.56 -14.43
N TYR A 59 14.30 -0.35 -13.20
CA TYR A 59 13.43 -0.29 -12.02
C TYR A 59 12.42 0.85 -12.10
N GLU A 60 12.84 2.03 -12.56
CA GLU A 60 11.94 3.17 -12.75
C GLU A 60 10.83 2.88 -13.79
N ARG A 61 11.14 2.12 -14.85
CA ARG A 61 10.15 1.65 -15.83
C ARG A 61 9.24 0.54 -15.28
N LYS A 62 9.81 -0.43 -14.55
CA LYS A 62 9.07 -1.61 -14.02
C LYS A 62 8.15 -1.25 -12.86
N ASN A 63 8.54 -0.30 -12.04
CA ASN A 63 7.79 0.09 -10.85
C ASN A 63 7.77 1.63 -10.77
N PRO A 64 6.99 2.30 -11.64
CA PRO A 64 6.86 3.75 -11.59
C PRO A 64 6.43 4.09 -10.17
N LYS A 65 7.12 5.01 -9.49
CA LYS A 65 6.87 5.37 -8.08
C LYS A 65 5.37 5.58 -7.87
N ILE A 66 4.66 4.54 -7.43
CA ILE A 66 3.22 4.61 -7.26
C ILE A 66 3.03 5.46 -6.02
N ASN A 67 2.69 6.72 -6.23
CA ASN A 67 2.26 7.58 -5.14
C ASN A 67 0.91 7.06 -4.66
N VAL A 68 0.95 6.08 -3.76
CA VAL A 68 -0.22 5.40 -3.17
C VAL A 68 -1.21 6.44 -2.66
N LYS A 69 -0.71 7.49 -1.97
CA LYS A 69 -1.51 8.61 -1.48
C LYS A 69 -2.28 9.37 -2.58
N LYS A 70 -1.68 9.55 -3.77
CA LYS A 70 -2.32 10.23 -4.90
C LYS A 70 -3.39 9.34 -5.54
N LYS A 71 -3.07 8.05 -5.77
CA LYS A 71 -4.02 7.08 -6.30
C LYS A 71 -5.23 6.86 -5.38
N PHE A 72 -5.02 6.74 -4.07
CA PHE A 72 -6.12 6.60 -3.10
C PHE A 72 -7.05 7.82 -3.10
N ARG A 73 -6.49 9.03 -3.22
CA ARG A 73 -7.31 10.26 -3.28
C ARG A 73 -8.13 10.32 -4.56
N GLU A 74 -7.56 9.94 -5.71
CA GLU A 74 -8.27 9.85 -6.99
C GLU A 74 -9.37 8.79 -6.97
N VAL A 75 -9.10 7.62 -6.39
CA VAL A 75 -10.05 6.51 -6.26
C VAL A 75 -11.20 6.87 -5.30
N SER A 76 -10.91 7.44 -4.13
CA SER A 76 -11.94 7.89 -3.17
C SER A 76 -12.81 9.03 -3.71
N GLN A 77 -12.25 9.90 -4.56
CA GLN A 77 -12.99 10.97 -5.22
C GLN A 77 -13.85 10.49 -6.41
N SER A 78 -13.65 9.25 -6.88
CA SER A 78 -14.38 8.72 -8.02
C SER A 78 -15.89 8.67 -7.74
N LYS A 79 -16.69 9.16 -8.71
CA LYS A 79 -18.17 9.17 -8.62
C LYS A 79 -18.75 7.79 -8.35
N VAL A 80 -18.07 6.72 -8.80
CA VAL A 80 -18.49 5.33 -8.62
C VAL A 80 -18.40 4.91 -7.16
N ILE A 81 -17.27 5.19 -6.49
CA ILE A 81 -17.10 4.84 -5.07
C ILE A 81 -18.00 5.71 -4.22
N LYS A 82 -18.13 7.01 -4.53
CA LYS A 82 -19.09 7.88 -3.85
C LYS A 82 -20.54 7.41 -4.03
N ALA A 83 -20.94 6.89 -5.20
CA ALA A 83 -22.29 6.36 -5.44
C ALA A 83 -22.55 5.03 -4.71
N ILE A 84 -21.53 4.20 -4.53
CA ILE A 84 -21.62 2.96 -3.74
C ILE A 84 -21.69 3.28 -2.24
N VAL A 85 -20.84 4.20 -1.78
CA VAL A 85 -20.82 4.65 -0.37
C VAL A 85 -22.07 5.44 -0.03
N SER A 86 -22.60 6.28 -0.92
CA SER A 86 -23.86 7.00 -0.68
C SER A 86 -25.08 6.08 -0.67
N ARG A 87 -25.00 4.92 -1.31
CA ARG A 87 -26.06 3.88 -1.23
C ARG A 87 -25.97 3.06 0.07
N PHE A 88 -24.83 3.16 0.77
CA PHE A 88 -24.57 2.62 2.11
C PHE A 88 -24.26 3.76 3.06
N GLU A 89 -25.16 4.74 3.13
CA GLU A 89 -25.07 5.84 4.09
C GLU A 89 -25.04 5.22 5.49
N ALA A 90 -23.84 5.14 6.07
CA ALA A 90 -23.66 4.62 7.40
C ALA A 90 -24.41 5.56 8.35
N PRO A 91 -25.25 5.03 9.26
CA PRO A 91 -25.95 5.87 10.22
C PRO A 91 -24.93 6.66 11.04
N SER A 92 -25.30 7.88 11.45
CA SER A 92 -24.41 8.80 12.16
C SER A 92 -23.75 8.15 13.38
N ASP A 93 -22.47 8.47 13.60
CA ASP A 93 -21.67 7.87 14.68
C ASP A 93 -22.33 8.01 16.07
N GLU A 94 -23.07 9.10 16.31
CA GLU A 94 -23.83 9.30 17.54
C GLU A 94 -24.94 8.26 17.76
N PHE A 95 -25.59 7.80 16.68
CA PHE A 95 -26.63 6.77 16.74
C PHE A 95 -26.01 5.40 17.04
N ILE A 96 -24.86 5.10 16.42
CA ILE A 96 -24.10 3.87 16.67
C ILE A 96 -23.64 3.82 18.14
N ILE A 97 -23.13 4.92 18.68
CA ILE A 97 -22.65 5.00 20.07
C ILE A 97 -23.80 4.85 21.07
N LYS A 98 -24.96 5.49 20.83
CA LYS A 98 -26.15 5.35 21.70
C LYS A 98 -26.65 3.91 21.75
N ILE A 99 -26.71 3.23 20.61
CA ILE A 99 -27.10 1.82 20.53
C ILE A 99 -26.09 0.93 21.25
N ALA A 100 -24.80 1.11 20.99
CA ALA A 100 -23.75 0.35 21.65
C ALA A 100 -23.78 0.51 23.17
N ALA A 101 -23.96 1.75 23.67
CA ALA A 101 -24.07 2.03 25.09
C ALA A 101 -25.31 1.39 25.72
N ALA A 102 -26.47 1.46 25.06
CA ALA A 102 -27.70 0.81 25.52
C ALA A 102 -27.53 -0.71 25.62
N PHE A 103 -26.89 -1.34 24.64
CA PHE A 103 -26.60 -2.78 24.66
C PHE A 103 -25.57 -3.16 25.74
N LEU A 104 -24.59 -2.30 26.03
CA LEU A 104 -23.62 -2.52 27.10
C LEU A 104 -24.30 -2.48 28.46
N VAL A 105 -25.17 -1.48 28.69
CA VAL A 105 -25.95 -1.35 29.92
C VAL A 105 -26.89 -2.53 30.11
N LEU A 106 -27.60 -2.95 29.06
CA LEU A 106 -28.45 -4.14 29.10
C LEU A 106 -27.62 -5.41 29.37
N GLY A 107 -26.46 -5.56 28.74
CA GLY A 107 -25.55 -6.68 28.98
C GLY A 107 -25.10 -6.77 30.44
N VAL A 108 -24.66 -5.65 31.02
CA VAL A 108 -24.27 -5.58 32.43
C VAL A 108 -25.46 -5.87 33.35
N LEU A 109 -26.63 -5.31 33.06
CA LEU A 109 -27.83 -5.51 33.86
C LEU A 109 -28.28 -6.98 33.85
N THR A 110 -28.15 -7.69 32.73
CA THR A 110 -28.48 -9.12 32.62
C THR A 110 -27.53 -10.03 33.42
N VAL A 111 -26.26 -9.65 33.57
CA VAL A 111 -25.28 -10.43 34.35
C VAL A 111 -25.49 -10.20 35.86
N LEU A 112 -25.87 -8.99 36.25
CA LEU A 112 -26.06 -8.62 37.67
C LEU A 112 -27.43 -9.02 38.23
N PHE A 113 -28.47 -9.09 37.40
CA PHE A 113 -29.82 -9.49 37.81
C PHE A 113 -30.36 -10.64 36.93
N PRO A 114 -29.90 -11.88 37.14
CA PRO A 114 -30.53 -13.05 36.52
C PRO A 114 -31.91 -13.25 37.15
N THR A 115 -32.99 -12.88 36.47
CA THR A 115 -34.36 -13.12 36.96
C THR A 115 -34.69 -14.61 36.85
N GLU A 116 -34.97 -15.27 37.97
CA GLU A 116 -35.18 -16.73 38.04
C GLU A 116 -36.50 -17.24 37.42
N GLU A 117 -37.46 -16.38 36.99
CA GLU A 117 -38.79 -16.84 36.53
C GLU A 117 -39.36 -16.21 35.23
N GLY A 118 -38.58 -15.55 34.36
CA GLY A 118 -39.15 -14.88 33.17
C GLY A 118 -38.18 -14.57 32.01
N PRO A 119 -38.61 -13.84 30.96
CA PRO A 119 -38.25 -13.94 29.52
C PRO A 119 -36.81 -13.56 29.11
N THR A 120 -35.85 -13.61 30.03
CA THR A 120 -34.42 -13.29 29.82
C THR A 120 -33.71 -14.26 28.88
N LEU A 121 -34.07 -15.54 28.88
CA LEU A 121 -33.49 -16.52 27.95
C LEU A 121 -33.92 -16.27 26.51
N GLN A 122 -35.17 -15.89 26.28
CA GLN A 122 -35.67 -15.57 24.94
C GLN A 122 -35.01 -14.31 24.39
N VAL A 123 -34.81 -13.29 25.23
CA VAL A 123 -34.07 -12.08 24.87
C VAL A 123 -32.60 -12.40 24.60
N ALA A 124 -31.95 -13.20 25.44
CA ALA A 124 -30.55 -13.59 25.25
C ALA A 124 -30.35 -14.43 23.97
N ILE A 125 -31.26 -15.36 23.67
CA ILE A 125 -31.22 -16.18 22.45
C ILE A 125 -31.50 -15.32 21.22
N SER A 126 -32.46 -14.39 21.28
CA SER A 126 -32.71 -13.47 20.16
C SER A 126 -31.55 -12.51 19.93
N LEU A 127 -30.83 -12.11 20.98
CA LEU A 127 -29.62 -11.30 20.90
C LEU A 127 -28.45 -12.09 20.27
N MET A 128 -28.22 -13.32 20.72
CA MET A 128 -27.23 -14.22 20.14
C MET A 128 -27.54 -14.52 18.67
N ALA A 129 -28.81 -14.74 18.34
CA ALA A 129 -29.25 -15.00 16.97
C ALA A 129 -29.06 -13.77 16.06
N SER A 130 -29.40 -12.57 16.54
CA SER A 130 -29.22 -11.34 15.76
C SER A 130 -27.74 -10.99 15.57
N MET A 131 -26.90 -11.21 16.60
CA MET A 131 -25.46 -11.03 16.49
C MET A 131 -24.82 -12.04 15.53
N TYR A 132 -25.22 -13.32 15.60
CA TYR A 132 -24.79 -14.35 14.65
C TYR A 132 -25.23 -14.05 13.22
N PHE A 133 -26.46 -13.58 13.03
CA PHE A 133 -27.00 -13.24 11.71
C PHE A 133 -26.27 -12.03 11.10
N ILE A 134 -25.99 -10.99 11.89
CA ILE A 134 -25.19 -9.85 11.44
C ILE A 134 -23.78 -10.29 11.06
N TYR A 135 -23.14 -11.13 11.88
CA TYR A 135 -21.80 -11.67 11.60
C TYR A 135 -21.78 -12.54 10.32
N SER A 136 -22.77 -13.42 10.14
CA SER A 136 -22.85 -14.27 8.94
C SER A 136 -23.09 -13.45 7.67
N ARG A 137 -23.94 -12.41 7.75
CA ARG A 137 -24.24 -11.53 6.62
C ARG A 137 -23.03 -10.67 6.26
N LEU A 138 -22.27 -10.19 7.25
CA LEU A 138 -21.02 -9.45 7.03
C LEU A 138 -19.94 -10.35 6.41
N LYS A 139 -19.76 -11.57 6.93
CA LYS A 139 -18.81 -12.55 6.39
C LYS A 139 -19.14 -12.97 4.96
N ASN A 140 -20.42 -13.19 4.65
CA ASN A 140 -20.85 -13.53 3.30
C ASN A 140 -20.73 -12.35 2.32
N ARG A 141 -20.94 -11.11 2.76
CA ARG A 141 -20.67 -9.91 1.96
C ARG A 141 -19.18 -9.74 1.66
N ILE A 142 -18.31 -9.99 2.63
CA ILE A 142 -16.84 -9.95 2.44
C ILE A 142 -16.40 -11.05 1.46
N ARG A 143 -16.95 -12.26 1.58
CA ARG A 143 -16.68 -13.34 0.61
C ARG A 143 -17.20 -13.03 -0.79
N ALA A 144 -18.42 -12.50 -0.90
CA ALA A 144 -18.99 -12.11 -2.20
C ALA A 144 -18.24 -10.94 -2.86
N PHE A 145 -17.58 -10.08 -2.07
CA PHE A 145 -16.73 -9.00 -2.56
C PHE A 145 -15.33 -9.46 -2.96
N LEU A 146 -14.80 -10.51 -2.33
CA LEU A 146 -13.48 -11.06 -2.64
C LEU A 146 -13.48 -12.06 -3.81
N TYR A 147 -14.60 -12.75 -4.04
CA TYR A 147 -14.76 -13.75 -5.11
C TYR A 147 -15.71 -13.29 -6.24
N GLY A 148 -16.17 -12.04 -6.21
CA GLY A 148 -16.99 -11.41 -7.24
C GLY A 148 -16.20 -10.45 -8.12
#